data_AF-A0A7S2A005-F1
#
_entry.id   AF-A0A7S2A005-F1
#
_cell.length_a   1.000
_cell.length_b   1.000
_cell.length_c   1.000
_cell.angle_alpha   90.00
_cell.angle_beta   90.00
_cell.angle_gamma   90.00
#
_symmetry.space_group_name_H-M   'P 1'
#
loop_
_entity.id
_entity.type
_entity.pdbx_description
1 polymer ?
#
loop_
_entity_poly.entity_id
_entity_poly.type
_entity_poly.pdbx_seq_one_letter_code
_entity_poly.pdbx_strand_id
1 'polypeptide(L)'
;VDEVFCHVFSFLQENYDRISPRVQEGLRQRPLIPVGTTLVKASRLFFRLTKDLSPFFYEVPRAFGAYDQFLLNIGVRDTPKWEDYAYSLSELKNEVGDNSLNINELKSVVDVVSLVVDEVHTAGSSLQRLYAPDSRGK
;
A
#
# COMPACT_ATOMS: atom_id res chain seq x y z
N VAL A 1 8.48 -20.43 3.70
CA VAL A 1 7.23 -19.65 3.78
C VAL A 1 6.82 -19.21 2.39
N ASP A 2 7.71 -18.54 1.66
CA ASP A 2 7.47 -18.06 0.29
C ASP A 2 6.95 -19.14 -0.66
N GLU A 3 7.51 -20.35 -0.64
CA GLU A 3 7.07 -21.47 -1.50
C GLU A 3 5.58 -21.82 -1.30
N VAL A 4 5.09 -21.81 -0.06
CA VAL A 4 3.67 -22.05 0.24
C VAL A 4 2.81 -20.93 -0.33
N PHE A 5 3.23 -19.67 -0.17
CA PHE A 5 2.53 -18.52 -0.73
C PHE A 5 2.54 -18.53 -2.26
N CYS A 6 3.64 -18.96 -2.89
CA CYS A 6 3.71 -19.15 -4.34
C CYS A 6 2.66 -20.16 -4.83
N HIS A 7 2.49 -21.29 -4.14
CA HIS A 7 1.42 -22.25 -4.48
C HIS A 7 0.02 -21.66 -4.30
N VAL A 8 -0.22 -20.92 -3.21
CA VAL A 8 -1.49 -20.24 -2.97
C VAL A 8 -1.77 -19.21 -4.06
N PHE A 9 -0.80 -18.39 -4.44
CA PHE A 9 -0.96 -17.37 -5.47
C PHE A 9 -1.15 -17.96 -6.86
N SER A 10 -0.47 -19.07 -7.19
CA SER A 10 -0.74 -19.83 -8.41
C SER A 10 -2.21 -20.27 -8.48
N PHE A 11 -2.70 -20.91 -7.41
CA PHE A 11 -4.08 -21.35 -7.33
C PHE A 11 -5.08 -20.19 -7.43
N LEU A 12 -4.83 -19.08 -6.73
CA LEU A 12 -5.68 -17.91 -6.76
C LEU A 12 -5.69 -17.22 -8.13
N GLN A 13 -4.54 -17.15 -8.81
CA GLN A 13 -4.44 -16.59 -10.15
C GLN A 13 -5.24 -17.42 -11.16
N GLU A 14 -5.07 -18.74 -11.15
CA GLU A 14 -5.76 -19.66 -12.06
C GLU A 14 -7.29 -19.68 -11.86
N ASN A 15 -7.75 -19.39 -10.64
CA ASN A 15 -9.16 -19.49 -10.28
C ASN A 15 -9.81 -18.13 -10.01
N TYR A 16 -9.12 -17.01 -10.23
CA TYR A 16 -9.58 -15.70 -9.77
C TYR A 16 -10.98 -15.35 -10.27
N ASP A 17 -11.26 -15.60 -11.55
CA ASP A 17 -12.57 -15.32 -12.18
C ASP A 17 -13.70 -16.24 -11.69
N ARG A 18 -13.35 -17.37 -11.08
CA ARG A 18 -14.31 -18.33 -10.50
C ARG A 18 -14.64 -18.02 -9.04
N ILE A 19 -13.84 -17.18 -8.39
CA ILE A 19 -14.04 -16.79 -7.00
C ILE A 19 -15.20 -15.79 -6.92
N SER A 20 -16.08 -15.96 -5.93
CA SER A 20 -17.20 -15.04 -5.74
C SER A 20 -16.71 -13.59 -5.49
N PRO A 21 -17.44 -12.56 -5.97
CA PRO A 21 -17.05 -11.16 -5.79
C PRO A 21 -16.81 -10.77 -4.32
N ARG A 22 -17.56 -11.36 -3.39
CA ARG A 22 -17.39 -11.13 -1.94
C ARG A 22 -16.02 -11.58 -1.44
N VAL A 23 -15.52 -12.70 -1.95
CA VAL A 23 -14.20 -13.23 -1.58
C VAL A 23 -13.09 -12.43 -2.26
N GLN A 24 -13.27 -12.05 -3.53
CA GLN A 24 -12.34 -11.15 -4.23
C GLN A 24 -12.17 -9.83 -3.47
N GLU A 25 -13.26 -9.22 -3.01
CA GLU A 25 -13.20 -8.01 -2.18
C GLU A 25 -12.50 -8.27 -0.84
N GLY A 26 -12.76 -9.43 -0.22
CA GLY A 26 -12.05 -9.85 0.99
C GLY A 26 -10.53 -9.98 0.81
N LEU A 27 -10.07 -10.43 -0.36
CA LEU A 27 -8.65 -10.52 -0.70
C LEU A 27 -8.01 -9.13 -0.88
N ARG A 28 -8.75 -8.16 -1.41
CA ARG A 28 -8.29 -6.77 -1.59
C ARG A 28 -8.09 -6.03 -0.27
N GLN A 29 -8.97 -6.26 0.70
CA GLN A 29 -9.03 -5.49 1.94
C GLN A 29 -8.13 -6.04 3.07
N ARG A 30 -7.55 -7.23 2.90
CA ARG A 30 -6.80 -7.92 3.97
C ARG A 30 -5.30 -7.94 3.68
N PRO A 31 -4.46 -7.89 4.74
CA PRO A 31 -3.04 -8.19 4.58
C PRO A 31 -2.86 -9.66 4.20
N LEU A 32 -2.32 -9.91 3.01
CA LEU A 32 -2.19 -11.26 2.43
C LEU A 32 -0.80 -11.51 1.84
N ILE A 33 -0.10 -10.47 1.39
CA ILE A 33 1.18 -10.64 0.72
C ILE A 33 2.30 -10.58 1.77
N PRO A 34 3.12 -11.63 1.88
CA PRO A 34 4.21 -11.63 2.85
C PRO A 34 5.34 -10.72 2.37
N VAL A 35 5.77 -9.81 3.25
CA VAL A 35 6.94 -8.96 3.05
C VAL A 35 7.80 -9.07 4.31
N GLY A 36 8.95 -9.73 4.20
CA GLY A 36 9.76 -10.07 5.37
C GLY A 36 8.99 -10.95 6.35
N THR A 37 8.70 -10.43 7.55
CA THR A 37 7.99 -11.17 8.62
C THR A 37 6.54 -10.77 8.79
N THR A 38 6.01 -9.87 7.96
CA THR A 38 4.64 -9.34 8.08
C THR A 38 3.83 -9.62 6.83
N LEU A 39 2.50 -9.64 6.98
CA LEU A 39 1.58 -9.62 5.85
C LEU A 39 1.17 -8.18 5.57
N VAL A 40 1.19 -7.80 4.30
CA VAL A 40 0.90 -6.45 3.82
C VAL A 40 -0.32 -6.48 2.90
N LYS A 41 -1.14 -5.43 2.99
CA LYS A 41 -2.28 -5.22 2.08
C LYS A 41 -1.78 -4.91 0.66
N ALA A 42 -2.48 -5.40 -0.36
CA ALA A 42 -2.12 -5.16 -1.75
C ALA A 42 -2.06 -3.66 -2.12
N SER A 43 -2.90 -2.82 -1.49
CA SER A 43 -2.92 -1.37 -1.69
C SER A 43 -1.62 -0.64 -1.33
N ARG A 44 -0.76 -1.27 -0.51
CA ARG A 44 0.55 -0.76 -0.07
C ARG A 44 1.73 -1.35 -0.85
N LEU A 45 1.46 -2.20 -1.85
CA LEU A 45 2.47 -2.90 -2.63
C LEU A 45 2.56 -2.37 -4.05
N PHE A 46 3.80 -2.22 -4.51
CA PHE A 46 4.11 -1.70 -5.83
C PHE A 46 5.16 -2.53 -6.53
N PHE A 47 5.05 -2.72 -7.85
CA PHE A 47 6.09 -3.43 -8.61
C PHE A 47 7.39 -2.65 -8.70
N ARG A 48 7.33 -1.32 -8.61
CA ARG A 48 8.50 -0.44 -8.61
C ARG A 48 8.30 0.69 -7.62
N LEU A 49 9.27 0.85 -6.73
CA LEU A 49 9.41 2.01 -5.87
C LEU A 49 10.71 2.77 -6.22
N THR A 50 10.64 4.09 -6.24
CA THR A 50 11.81 4.95 -6.54
C THR A 50 12.76 5.08 -5.35
N LYS A 51 12.26 4.84 -4.13
CA LYS A 51 12.99 4.82 -2.87
C LYS A 51 12.30 3.91 -1.86
N ASP A 52 13.02 3.53 -0.82
CA ASP A 52 12.44 2.80 0.30
C ASP A 52 11.47 3.72 1.06
N LEU A 53 10.21 3.28 1.14
CA LEU A 53 9.09 3.98 1.78
C LEU A 53 8.49 3.13 2.90
N SER A 54 9.24 2.15 3.39
CA SER A 54 8.85 1.36 4.55
C SER A 54 8.64 2.26 5.78
N PRO A 55 7.65 1.98 6.64
CA PRO A 55 6.69 0.86 6.59
C PRO A 55 5.40 1.12 5.77
N PHE A 56 5.34 2.21 5.01
CA PHE A 56 4.12 2.66 4.32
C PHE A 56 3.90 1.90 3.03
N PHE A 57 4.93 1.84 2.20
CA PHE A 57 4.92 1.14 0.93
C PHE A 57 6.05 0.15 0.83
N TYR A 58 5.76 -0.93 0.12
CA TYR A 58 6.68 -2.02 -0.11
C TYR A 58 6.76 -2.33 -1.59
N GLU A 59 7.94 -2.72 -2.03
CA GLU A 59 8.09 -3.31 -3.35
C GLU A 59 7.64 -4.77 -3.31
N VAL A 60 7.01 -5.24 -4.38
CA VAL A 60 6.60 -6.64 -4.50
C VAL A 60 7.85 -7.54 -4.39
N PRO A 61 7.87 -8.50 -3.44
CA PRO A 61 8.98 -9.42 -3.34
C PRO A 61 9.16 -10.19 -4.65
N ARG A 62 10.41 -10.32 -5.10
CA ARG A 62 10.74 -10.95 -6.39
C ARG A 62 10.17 -12.37 -6.53
N ALA A 63 10.04 -13.10 -5.42
CA ALA A 63 9.44 -14.43 -5.38
C ALA A 63 7.99 -14.46 -5.92
N PHE A 64 7.25 -13.37 -5.82
CA PHE A 64 5.85 -13.29 -6.24
C PHE A 64 5.66 -12.59 -7.59
N GLY A 65 6.73 -12.16 -8.25
CA GLY A 65 6.64 -11.43 -9.52
C GLY A 65 6.00 -12.21 -10.67
N ALA A 66 5.98 -13.55 -10.59
CA ALA A 66 5.31 -14.41 -11.58
C ALA A 66 3.76 -14.43 -11.47
N TYR A 67 3.21 -13.85 -10.40
CA TYR A 67 1.77 -13.81 -10.13
C TYR A 67 1.20 -12.39 -10.33
N ASP A 68 1.79 -11.63 -11.25
CA ASP A 68 1.48 -10.23 -11.50
C ASP A 68 -0.01 -9.99 -11.79
N GLN A 69 -0.66 -10.86 -12.57
CA GLN A 69 -2.09 -10.76 -12.88
C GLN A 69 -2.94 -10.83 -11.61
N PHE A 70 -2.69 -11.80 -10.75
CA PHE A 70 -3.38 -11.90 -9.46
C PHE A 70 -3.11 -10.68 -8.59
N LEU A 71 -1.85 -10.25 -8.48
CA LEU A 71 -1.45 -9.10 -7.68
C LEU A 71 -2.14 -7.81 -8.14
N LEU A 72 -2.18 -7.54 -9.45
CA LEU A 72 -2.92 -6.43 -10.05
C LEU A 72 -4.42 -6.53 -9.74
N ASN A 73 -5.00 -7.73 -9.84
CA ASN A 73 -6.41 -7.96 -9.57
C ASN A 73 -6.81 -7.67 -8.12
N ILE A 74 -5.91 -7.88 -7.15
CA ILE A 74 -6.15 -7.55 -5.74
C ILE A 74 -5.72 -6.15 -5.34
N GLY A 75 -5.17 -5.35 -6.27
CA GLY A 75 -4.91 -3.92 -6.06
C GLY A 75 -3.44 -3.52 -5.89
N VAL A 76 -2.48 -4.40 -6.19
CA VAL A 76 -1.07 -3.99 -6.38
C VAL A 76 -0.99 -3.09 -7.62
N ARG A 77 -0.12 -2.08 -7.59
CA ARG A 77 0.05 -1.14 -8.71
C ARG A 77 1.50 -1.10 -9.20
N ASP A 78 1.75 -0.58 -10.40
CA ASP A 78 3.11 -0.48 -10.92
C ASP A 78 3.97 0.50 -10.12
N THR A 79 3.42 1.70 -9.88
CA THR A 79 4.06 2.80 -9.17
C THR A 79 3.04 3.54 -8.31
N PRO A 80 3.47 4.12 -7.17
CA PRO A 80 2.59 4.91 -6.32
C PRO A 80 2.19 6.22 -6.98
N LYS A 81 0.93 6.61 -6.82
CA LYS A 81 0.42 7.94 -7.16
C LYS A 81 0.15 8.75 -5.89
N TRP A 82 0.08 10.08 -6.00
CA TRP A 82 -0.22 10.98 -4.88
C TRP A 82 -1.44 10.56 -4.05
N GLU A 83 -2.49 9.98 -4.67
CA GLU A 83 -3.68 9.49 -3.97
C GLU A 83 -3.36 8.34 -3.02
N ASP A 84 -2.41 7.48 -3.38
CA ASP A 84 -2.02 6.31 -2.59
C ASP A 84 -1.31 6.74 -1.31
N TYR A 85 -0.49 7.79 -1.40
CA TYR A 85 0.15 8.42 -0.26
C TYR A 85 -0.90 8.99 0.68
N ALA A 86 -1.85 9.77 0.17
CA ALA A 86 -2.94 10.34 0.96
C ALA A 86 -3.82 9.25 1.62
N TYR A 87 -4.14 8.18 0.88
CA TYR A 87 -4.90 7.05 1.39
C TYR A 87 -4.13 6.31 2.50
N SER A 88 -2.84 6.09 2.34
CA SER A 88 -2.02 5.39 3.33
C SER A 88 -1.84 6.20 4.61
N LEU A 89 -1.75 7.52 4.51
CA LEU A 89 -1.80 8.41 5.66
C LEU A 89 -3.15 8.33 6.39
N SER A 90 -4.26 8.26 5.64
CA SER A 90 -5.60 8.08 6.21
C SER A 90 -5.76 6.71 6.90
N GLU A 91 -5.26 5.63 6.28
CA GLU A 91 -5.24 4.31 6.90
C GLU A 91 -4.39 4.28 8.16
N LEU A 92 -3.20 4.90 8.13
CA LEU A 92 -2.33 4.97 9.30
C LEU A 92 -2.99 5.76 10.43
N LYS A 93 -3.68 6.88 10.13
CA LYS A 93 -4.49 7.59 11.12
C LYS A 93 -5.56 6.69 11.74
N ASN A 94 -6.24 5.88 10.93
CA ASN A 94 -7.26 4.95 11.42
C ASN A 94 -6.66 3.78 12.24
N GLU A 95 -5.47 3.31 11.87
CA GLU A 95 -4.75 2.24 12.58
C GLU A 95 -4.15 2.72 13.91
N VAL A 96 -3.68 3.97 13.98
CA VAL A 96 -3.11 4.60 15.18
C VAL A 96 -4.20 5.15 16.11
N GLY A 97 -5.34 5.58 15.57
CA GLY A 97 -6.44 6.17 16.34
C GLY A 97 -6.05 7.53 16.94
N ASP A 98 -6.37 7.75 18.22
CA ASP A 98 -5.96 8.95 18.99
C ASP A 98 -4.58 8.81 19.66
N ASN A 99 -3.81 7.75 19.36
CA ASN A 99 -2.49 7.56 19.94
C ASN A 99 -1.44 8.44 19.25
N SER A 100 -0.42 8.87 19.99
CA SER A 100 0.67 9.67 19.42
C SER A 100 1.53 8.83 18.48
N LEU A 101 1.74 9.30 17.25
CA LEU A 101 2.70 8.74 16.30
C LEU A 101 4.11 8.68 16.92
N ASN A 102 4.83 7.58 16.73
CA ASN A 102 6.23 7.51 17.13
C ASN A 102 7.11 8.35 16.17
N ILE A 103 8.35 8.64 16.58
CA ILE A 103 9.27 9.53 15.84
C ILE A 103 9.56 9.04 14.41
N ASN A 104 9.60 7.72 14.18
CA ASN A 104 9.82 7.15 12.85
C ASN A 104 8.57 7.29 11.98
N GLU A 105 7.38 7.08 12.54
CA GLU A 105 6.11 7.28 11.83
C GLU A 105 5.93 8.75 11.46
N LEU A 106 6.25 9.68 12.37
CA LEU A 106 6.16 11.11 12.11
C LEU A 106 7.11 11.55 10.99
N LYS A 107 8.36 11.05 10.98
CA LYS A 107 9.32 11.34 9.90
C LYS A 107 8.81 10.87 8.56
N SER A 108 8.31 9.64 8.48
CA SER A 108 7.77 9.11 7.24
C SER A 108 6.51 9.84 6.78
N VAL A 109 5.64 10.30 7.69
CA VAL A 109 4.50 11.15 7.34
C VAL A 109 4.97 12.47 6.73
N VAL A 110 5.98 13.11 7.31
CA VAL A 110 6.56 14.36 6.76
C VAL A 110 7.17 14.11 5.38
N ASP A 111 7.94 13.04 5.19
CA ASP A 111 8.54 12.69 3.90
C ASP A 111 7.48 12.43 2.83
N VAL A 112 6.39 11.74 3.19
CA VAL A 112 5.26 11.47 2.31
C VAL A 112 4.53 12.76 1.92
N VAL A 113 4.27 13.64 2.89
CA VAL A 113 3.61 14.93 2.62
C VAL A 113 4.47 15.81 1.71
N SER A 114 5.79 15.87 1.94
CA SER A 114 6.72 16.60 1.07
C SER A 114 6.70 16.08 -0.36
N LEU A 115 6.68 14.76 -0.56
CA LEU A 115 6.57 14.16 -1.91
C LEU A 115 5.28 14.54 -2.62
N VAL A 116 4.15 14.51 -1.90
CA VAL A 116 2.85 14.88 -2.46
C VAL A 116 2.83 16.36 -2.84
N VAL A 117 3.41 17.24 -2.01
CA VAL A 117 3.51 18.68 -2.31
C VAL A 117 4.34 18.92 -3.58
N ASP A 118 5.48 18.24 -3.72
CA ASP A 118 6.35 18.38 -4.89
C ASP A 118 5.71 17.85 -6.19
N GLU A 119 5.01 16.70 -6.13
CA GLU A 119 4.29 16.16 -7.29
C GLU A 119 3.14 17.07 -7.74
N VAL A 120 2.41 17.66 -6.78
CA VAL A 120 1.26 18.51 -7.08
C VAL A 120 1.70 19.87 -7.63
N HIS A 121 2.80 20.44 -7.14
CA HIS A 121 3.39 21.64 -7.73
C HIS A 121 3.79 21.44 -9.19
N THR A 122 4.20 20.22 -9.55
CA THR A 122 4.57 19.87 -10.92
C THR A 122 3.34 19.59 -11.80
N ALA A 123 2.24 19.07 -11.24
CA ALA A 123 1.02 18.69 -11.95
C ALA A 123 -0.05 19.80 -12.07
N GLY A 124 0.18 20.99 -11.52
CA GLY A 124 -0.70 22.16 -11.69
C GLY A 124 -2.15 21.95 -11.24
N SER A 125 -2.39 21.04 -10.30
CA SER A 125 -3.72 20.63 -9.86
C SER A 125 -4.04 21.18 -8.46
N SER A 126 -5.20 21.82 -8.30
CA SER A 126 -5.64 22.41 -7.03
C SER A 126 -5.93 21.35 -5.96
N LEU A 127 -5.13 21.33 -4.89
CA LEU A 127 -5.33 20.48 -3.71
C LEU A 127 -6.46 20.99 -2.84
N GLN A 128 -7.69 20.53 -3.10
CA GLN A 128 -8.82 20.88 -2.23
C GLN A 128 -8.97 20.01 -0.98
N ARG A 129 -8.21 18.93 -0.79
CA ARG A 129 -8.28 18.10 0.44
C ARG A 129 -6.99 17.33 0.74
N LEU A 130 -5.93 18.02 1.17
CA LEU A 130 -4.81 17.36 1.82
C LEU A 130 -4.95 17.55 3.33
N TYR A 131 -5.10 16.44 4.06
CA TYR A 131 -5.18 16.43 5.52
C TYR A 131 -3.88 15.86 6.07
N ALA A 132 -3.08 16.71 6.72
CA ALA A 132 -1.83 16.34 7.37
C ALA A 132 -2.01 16.49 8.88
N PRO A 133 -2.20 15.39 9.63
CA PRO A 133 -2.39 15.48 11.07
C PRO A 133 -1.11 15.96 11.75
N ASP A 134 -1.25 16.95 12.61
CA ASP A 134 -0.16 17.48 13.43
C ASP A 134 0.25 16.51 14.56
N SER A 135 1.22 16.92 15.39
CA SER A 135 1.68 16.17 16.59
C SER A 135 0.57 15.88 17.63
N ARG A 136 -0.65 16.36 17.40
CA ARG A 136 -1.85 16.17 18.22
C ARG A 136 -2.98 15.47 17.46
N GLY A 137 -2.72 14.95 16.25
CA GLY A 137 -3.70 14.24 15.43
C GLY A 137 -4.74 15.16 14.77
N LYS A 138 -4.51 16.48 14.68
CA LYS A 138 -5.46 17.43 14.11
C LYS A 138 -5.12 17.89 12.71
#